data_AF-A0A6N2MVR4-F1
#
_entry.id   AF-A0A6N2MVR4-F1
#
_cell.length_a   1.000
_cell.length_b   1.000
_cell.length_c   1.000
_cell.angle_alpha   90.00
_cell.angle_beta   90.00
_cell.angle_gamma   90.00
#
_symmetry.space_group_name_H-M   'P 1'
#
loop_
_entity.id
_entity.type
_entity.pdbx_description
1 polymer ?
#
loop_
_entity_poly.entity_id
_entity_poly.type
_entity_poly.pdbx_seq_one_letter_code
_entity_poly.pdbx_strand_id
1 'polypeptide(L)'
;MPMGLANYSVPAGEAHSKALEIAREIIQKGPIAIRMAKKAINEGLEIDLPSALELEEECYEQILNTKDRLEGLTAFAEKRKPSYRGE
;
A
#
# COMPACT_ATOMS: atom_id res chain seq x y z
N MET A 1 19.17 -11.61 4.93
CA MET A 1 18.11 -12.29 5.71
C MET A 1 17.35 -13.23 4.77
N PRO A 2 17.79 -14.50 4.63
CA PRO A 2 17.34 -15.37 3.54
C PRO A 2 16.00 -16.10 3.78
N MET A 3 15.41 -16.00 4.98
CA MET A 3 14.17 -16.74 5.33
C MET A 3 12.88 -15.90 5.25
N GLY A 4 12.96 -14.63 4.83
CA GLY A 4 11.77 -13.77 4.68
C GLY A 4 11.10 -13.30 5.98
N LEU A 5 11.60 -13.68 7.16
CA LEU A 5 11.00 -13.32 8.46
C LEU A 5 10.98 -11.81 8.74
N ALA A 6 11.99 -11.06 8.29
CA ALA A 6 11.98 -9.62 8.39
C ALA A 6 12.56 -8.98 7.12
N ASN A 7 11.94 -7.87 6.72
CA ASN A 7 12.31 -7.12 5.51
C ASN A 7 13.59 -6.32 5.68
N TYR A 8 13.93 -5.88 6.90
CA TYR A 8 15.08 -5.02 7.18
C TYR A 8 15.89 -5.54 8.37
N SER A 9 17.22 -5.39 8.29
CA SER A 9 18.16 -5.57 9.40
C SER A 9 18.99 -4.30 9.51
N VAL A 10 19.03 -3.72 10.70
CA VAL A 10 19.70 -2.44 11.00
C VAL A 10 20.56 -2.59 12.25
N PRO A 11 21.54 -1.69 12.48
CA PRO A 11 22.31 -1.68 13.71
C PRO A 11 21.45 -1.66 14.97
N ALA A 12 22.01 -2.17 16.07
CA ALA A 12 21.32 -2.18 17.36
C ALA A 12 20.91 -0.76 17.78
N GLY A 13 19.65 -0.60 18.19
CA GLY A 13 19.09 0.70 18.56
C GLY A 13 18.41 1.48 17.43
N GLU A 14 18.58 1.09 16.16
CA GLU A 14 18.04 1.83 15.01
C GLU A 14 16.68 1.32 14.50
N ALA A 15 16.21 0.17 15.00
CA ALA A 15 14.99 -0.48 14.52
C ALA A 15 13.75 0.44 14.58
N HIS A 16 13.60 1.22 15.64
CA HIS A 16 12.48 2.15 15.79
C HIS A 16 12.54 3.29 14.76
N SER A 17 13.74 3.85 14.53
CA SER A 17 13.95 4.89 13.52
C SER A 17 13.60 4.37 12.12
N LYS A 18 14.06 3.16 11.79
CA LYS A 18 13.75 2.54 10.49
C LYS A 18 12.26 2.25 10.32
N ALA A 19 11.57 1.80 11.38
CA ALA A 19 10.13 1.59 11.35
C ALA A 19 9.36 2.91 11.11
N LEU A 20 9.78 4.02 11.75
CA LEU A 20 9.18 5.33 11.52
C LEU A 20 9.44 5.87 10.12
N GLU A 21 10.62 5.64 9.55
CA GLU A 21 10.94 5.97 8.16
C GLU A 21 9.94 5.29 7.21
N ILE A 22 9.76 3.98 7.33
CA ILE A 22 8.82 3.21 6.51
C ILE A 22 7.38 3.69 6.73
N ALA A 23 6.98 3.93 7.97
CA ALA A 23 5.65 4.46 8.26
C ALA A 23 5.41 5.82 7.58
N ARG A 24 6.41 6.71 7.56
CA ARG A 24 6.34 8.02 6.88
C ARG A 24 6.21 7.89 5.38
N GLU A 25 6.73 6.83 4.77
CA GLU A 25 6.52 6.56 3.35
C GLU A 25 5.11 6.03 3.06
N ILE A 26 4.59 5.15 3.92
CA ILE A 26 3.25 4.57 3.77
C ILE A 26 2.15 5.64 3.92
N ILE A 27 2.26 6.54 4.89
CA ILE A 27 1.25 7.59 5.11
C ILE A 27 1.19 8.64 4.00
N GLN A 28 2.17 8.66 3.08
CA GLN A 28 2.14 9.51 1.88
C GLN A 28 1.30 8.91 0.75
N LYS A 29 0.75 7.71 0.92
CA LYS A 29 -0.07 7.01 -0.08
C LYS A 29 -1.56 7.19 0.21
N GLY A 30 -2.40 6.91 -0.79
CA GLY A 30 -3.86 6.96 -0.64
C GLY A 30 -4.34 6.00 0.46
N PRO A 31 -5.00 6.48 1.53
CA PRO A 31 -5.44 5.63 2.64
C PRO A 31 -6.34 4.47 2.20
N ILE A 32 -7.26 4.69 1.27
CA ILE A 32 -8.14 3.64 0.73
C ILE A 32 -7.32 2.61 -0.06
N ALA A 33 -6.41 3.07 -0.91
CA ALA A 33 -5.55 2.20 -1.71
C ALA A 33 -4.66 1.29 -0.84
N ILE A 34 -4.07 1.82 0.24
CA ILE A 34 -3.27 1.01 1.19
C ILE A 34 -4.12 -0.04 1.90
N ARG A 35 -5.36 0.30 2.29
CA ARG A 35 -6.27 -0.65 2.93
C ARG A 35 -6.64 -1.78 1.97
N MET A 36 -6.99 -1.46 0.73
CA MET A 36 -7.37 -2.45 -0.29
C MET A 36 -6.18 -3.33 -0.69
N ALA A 37 -4.98 -2.75 -0.88
CA ALA A 37 -3.77 -3.53 -1.15
C ALA A 37 -3.46 -4.50 -0.01
N LYS A 38 -3.56 -4.06 1.25
CA LYS A 38 -3.36 -4.93 2.42
C LYS A 38 -4.40 -6.05 2.49
N LYS A 39 -5.67 -5.76 2.14
CA LYS A 39 -6.73 -6.75 2.07
C LYS A 39 -6.42 -7.83 1.02
N ALA A 40 -6.15 -7.41 -0.21
CA ALA A 40 -5.84 -8.31 -1.32
C ALA A 40 -4.64 -9.22 -1.00
N ILE A 41 -3.58 -8.68 -0.40
CA ILE A 41 -2.40 -9.47 0.01
C ILE A 41 -2.77 -10.47 1.11
N ASN A 42 -3.40 -10.02 2.19
CA ASN A 42 -3.64 -10.87 3.35
C ASN A 42 -4.65 -11.98 3.07
N GLU A 43 -5.74 -11.66 2.39
CA GLU A 43 -6.82 -12.61 2.11
C GLU A 43 -6.49 -13.46 0.86
N GLY A 44 -5.81 -12.89 -0.14
CA GLY A 44 -5.39 -13.62 -1.34
C GLY A 44 -4.35 -14.72 -1.07
N LEU A 45 -3.57 -14.59 0.01
CA LEU A 45 -2.62 -15.65 0.43
C LEU A 45 -3.32 -16.91 0.98
N GLU A 46 -4.60 -16.82 1.34
CA GLU A 46 -5.36 -17.90 1.98
C GLU A 46 -6.22 -18.72 0.99
N ILE A 47 -6.21 -18.35 -0.30
CA ILE A 47 -7.05 -18.95 -1.35
C ILE A 47 -6.21 -19.33 -2.58
N ASP A 48 -6.81 -20.05 -3.54
CA ASP A 48 -6.14 -20.40 -4.78
C ASP A 48 -5.93 -19.18 -5.69
N LEU A 49 -4.93 -19.28 -6.57
CA LEU A 49 -4.48 -18.17 -7.40
C LEU A 49 -5.61 -17.55 -8.25
N PRO A 50 -6.46 -18.31 -8.97
CA PRO A 50 -7.63 -17.75 -9.65
C PRO A 50 -8.51 -16.88 -8.75
N SER A 51 -8.95 -17.39 -7.59
CA SER A 51 -9.78 -16.62 -6.66
C SER A 51 -9.03 -15.44 -6.03
N ALA A 52 -7.71 -15.54 -5.84
CA ALA A 52 -6.89 -14.42 -5.38
C ALA A 52 -6.83 -13.27 -6.40
N LEU A 53 -6.80 -13.58 -7.69
CA LEU A 53 -6.85 -12.58 -8.77
C LEU A 53 -8.22 -11.90 -8.84
N GLU A 54 -9.31 -12.66 -8.69
CA GLU A 54 -10.67 -12.11 -8.61
C GLU A 54 -10.81 -11.17 -7.40
N LEU A 55 -10.30 -11.57 -6.23
CA LEU A 55 -10.28 -10.72 -5.03
C LEU A 55 -9.45 -9.45 -5.22
N GLU A 56 -8.32 -9.53 -5.93
CA GLU A 56 -7.50 -8.36 -6.25
C GLU A 56 -8.26 -7.38 -7.14
N GLU A 57 -8.96 -7.88 -8.16
CA GLU A 57 -9.82 -7.09 -9.04
C GLU A 57 -10.93 -6.39 -8.23
N GLU A 58 -11.64 -7.11 -7.37
CA GLU A 58 -12.66 -6.53 -6.48
C GLU A 58 -12.09 -5.41 -5.60
N CYS A 59 -10.91 -5.62 -5.01
CA CYS A 59 -10.23 -4.63 -4.20
C CYS A 59 -9.83 -3.39 -5.03
N TYR A 60 -9.43 -3.60 -6.28
CA TYR A 60 -9.08 -2.53 -7.21
C TYR A 60 -10.31 -1.71 -7.63
N GLU A 61 -11.44 -2.36 -7.88
CA GLU A 61 -12.71 -1.68 -8.21
C GLU A 61 -13.15 -0.69 -7.13
N GLN A 62 -12.93 -1.01 -5.85
CA GLN A 62 -13.22 -0.10 -4.74
C GLN A 62 -12.44 1.21 -4.80
N ILE A 63 -11.27 1.22 -5.47
CA ILE A 63 -10.40 2.40 -5.58
C ILE A 63 -10.78 3.26 -6.79
N LEU A 64 -11.39 2.68 -7.84
CA LEU A 64 -11.62 3.34 -9.13
C LEU A 64 -12.44 4.64 -9.03
N ASN A 65 -13.37 4.71 -8.08
CA ASN A 65 -14.26 5.87 -7.92
C ASN A 65 -13.83 6.83 -6.80
N THR A 66 -12.66 6.59 -6.19
CA THR A 66 -12.14 7.45 -5.11
C THR A 66 -11.56 8.75 -5.67
N LYS A 67 -11.72 9.84 -4.92
CA LYS A 67 -11.09 11.13 -5.24
C LYS A 67 -9.58 11.05 -5.13
N ASP A 68 -9.06 10.25 -4.20
CA ASP A 68 -7.64 9.98 -4.03
C ASP A 68 -7.02 9.38 -5.30
N ARG A 69 -7.73 8.50 -6.02
CA ARG A 69 -7.23 8.01 -7.32
C ARG A 69 -7.08 9.13 -8.33
N LEU A 70 -8.08 9.99 -8.46
CA LEU A 70 -8.05 11.12 -9.39
C LEU A 70 -6.93 12.11 -9.04
N GLU A 71 -6.78 12.43 -7.75
CA GLU A 71 -5.69 13.26 -7.24
C GLU A 71 -4.32 12.62 -7.50
N GLY A 72 -4.18 11.31 -7.31
CA GLY A 72 -2.95 10.58 -7.60
C GLY A 72 -2.53 10.70 -9.08
N LEU A 73 -3.49 10.50 -9.99
CA LEU A 73 -3.26 10.66 -11.43
C LEU A 73 -2.94 12.11 -11.81
N THR A 74 -3.65 13.07 -11.22
CA THR A 74 -3.45 14.50 -11.47
C THR A 74 -2.07 14.95 -10.98
N ALA A 75 -1.72 14.62 -9.74
CA ALA A 75 -0.42 14.94 -9.17
C ALA A 75 0.75 14.31 -9.94
N PHE A 76 0.56 13.07 -10.44
CA PHE A 76 1.53 12.41 -11.30
C PHE A 76 1.73 13.16 -12.62
N ALA A 77 0.63 13.52 -13.30
CA ALA A 77 0.68 14.30 -14.54
C ALA A 77 1.35 15.67 -14.34
N GLU A 78 1.07 16.33 -13.22
CA GLU A 78 1.62 17.64 -12.84
C GLU A 78 3.01 17.57 -12.18
N LYS A 79 3.57 16.36 -11.99
CA LYS A 79 4.87 16.12 -11.32
C LYS A 79 4.99 16.76 -9.93
N ARG A 80 3.87 16.79 -9.19
CA ARG A 80 3.83 17.28 -7.81
C ARG A 80 3.52 16.15 -6.83
N LYS A 81 3.68 16.42 -5.54
CA LYS A 81 3.25 15.48 -4.50
C LYS A 81 1.72 15.45 -4.42
N PRO A 82 1.09 14.26 -4.35
CA PRO A 82 -0.35 14.14 -4.15
C PRO A 82 -0.75 14.50 -2.72
N SER A 83 -1.98 15.01 -2.56
CA SER A 83 -2.60 15.30 -1.27
C SER A 83 -3.81 14.39 -1.05
N TYR A 84 -3.57 13.19 -0.54
CA TYR A 84 -4.63 12.23 -0.25
C TYR A 84 -5.43 12.57 1.01
N ARG A 85 -6.74 12.31 0.99
CA ARG A 85 -7.69 12.60 2.07
C ARG A 85 -8.47 11.38 2.54
N GLY A 86 -8.36 10.24 1.86
CA GLY A 86 -9.11 9.03 2.17
C GLY A 86 -10.55 9.08 1.69
N GLU A 87 -10.79 9.69 0.53
CA GLU A 87 -12.09 9.86 -0.15
C GLU A 87 -12.01 9.54 -1.64
#